data_AF-A0A7T5RJD3-F1
#
_entry.id   AF-A0A7T5RJD3-F1
#
_cell.length_a   1.000
_cell.length_b   1.000
_cell.length_c   1.000
_cell.angle_alpha   90.00
_cell.angle_beta   90.00
_cell.angle_gamma   90.00
#
_symmetry.space_group_name_H-M   'P 1'
#
loop_
_entity.id
_entity.type
_entity.pdbx_description
1 polymer ?
#
loop_
_entity_poly.entity_id
_entity_poly.type
_entity_poly.pdbx_seq_one_letter_code
_entity_poly.pdbx_strand_id
1 'polypeptide(L)'
;MWQVKPASTGKVKEALVTLDSKAYGCGLPSGHLGDEHDGYSFFVLVPKEIGGKKLTAIEDITSQMTGDPVLTAVTEKQHQCWKARDIIAVPIKFVWAHKEIGPSAF
;
A
#
# COMPACT_ATOMS: atom_id res chain seq x y z
N MET A 1 12.76 -10.77 3.29
CA MET A 1 11.92 -9.98 2.36
C MET A 1 10.57 -9.79 3.03
N TRP A 2 10.01 -8.59 2.95
CA TRP A 2 8.68 -8.34 3.50
C TRP A 2 7.60 -9.00 2.66
N GLN A 3 6.74 -9.76 3.30
CA GLN A 3 5.49 -10.25 2.74
C GLN A 3 4.33 -9.45 3.33
N VAL A 4 3.35 -9.12 2.50
CA VAL A 4 2.13 -8.42 2.92
C VAL A 4 1.02 -9.43 3.16
N LYS A 5 0.37 -9.36 4.32
CA LYS A 5 -0.82 -10.14 4.65
C LYS A 5 -1.96 -9.20 5.05
N PRO A 6 -3.22 -9.51 4.71
CA PRO A 6 -4.35 -8.78 5.27
C PRO A 6 -4.30 -8.79 6.79
N ALA A 7 -4.51 -7.63 7.43
CA ALA A 7 -4.69 -7.60 8.87
C ALA A 7 -6.04 -8.26 9.23
N SER A 8 -6.08 -9.10 10.26
CA SER A 8 -7.25 -9.90 10.66
C SER A 8 -8.48 -9.08 11.06
N THR A 9 -8.35 -7.77 11.26
CA THR A 9 -9.39 -6.89 11.83
C THR A 9 -9.50 -5.55 11.11
N GLY A 10 -8.82 -5.36 9.98
CA GLY A 10 -8.63 -4.05 9.38
C GLY A 10 -9.90 -3.46 8.75
N LYS A 11 -10.58 -2.55 9.45
CA LYS A 11 -11.58 -1.67 8.80
C LYS A 11 -10.86 -0.77 7.79
N VAL A 12 -11.46 -0.64 6.60
CA VAL A 12 -11.04 0.33 5.58
C VAL A 12 -11.11 1.75 6.16
N LYS A 13 -10.07 2.56 5.94
CA LYS A 13 -9.98 3.95 6.40
C LYS A 13 -9.81 4.89 5.21
N GLU A 14 -10.20 6.14 5.36
CA GLU A 14 -9.80 7.19 4.41
C GLU A 14 -8.28 7.42 4.50
N ALA A 15 -7.63 7.59 3.35
CA ALA A 15 -6.21 7.89 3.30
C ALA A 15 -5.96 9.40 3.34
N LEU A 16 -5.01 9.85 4.17
CA LEU A 16 -4.49 11.21 4.11
C LEU A 16 -3.35 11.26 3.09
N VAL A 17 -3.45 12.11 2.06
CA VAL A 17 -2.38 12.30 1.09
C VAL A 17 -1.49 13.46 1.53
N THR A 18 -0.19 13.21 1.65
CA THR A 18 0.82 14.23 2.00
C THR A 18 1.87 14.36 0.90
N LEU A 19 2.59 15.48 0.87
CA LEU A 19 3.74 15.67 -0.01
C LEU A 19 5.02 15.66 0.81
N ASP A 20 5.90 14.69 0.55
CA ASP A 20 7.25 14.65 1.09
C ASP A 20 8.22 14.08 0.04
N SER A 21 8.98 14.97 -0.58
CA SER A 21 9.97 14.59 -1.60
C SER A 21 11.16 13.83 -1.03
N LYS A 22 11.42 13.90 0.28
CA LYS A 22 12.53 13.17 0.93
C LYS A 22 12.24 11.68 1.07
N ALA A 23 10.97 11.28 0.97
CA ALA A 23 10.57 9.87 0.96
C ALA A 23 10.96 9.14 -0.34
N TYR A 24 11.43 9.86 -1.37
CA TYR A 24 11.85 9.24 -2.62
C TYR A 24 13.06 8.33 -2.41
N GLY A 25 12.91 7.06 -2.78
CA GLY A 25 13.98 6.05 -2.63
C GLY A 25 14.13 5.51 -1.21
N CYS A 26 13.25 5.89 -0.26
CA CYS A 26 13.16 5.20 1.03
C CYS A 26 12.67 3.77 0.79
N GLY A 27 13.61 2.83 0.79
CA GLY A 27 13.30 1.41 0.79
C GLY A 27 12.60 1.00 2.09
N LEU A 28 11.95 -0.16 2.07
CA LEU A 28 11.50 -0.78 3.32
C LEU A 28 12.72 -1.08 4.21
N PRO A 29 12.62 -0.90 5.53
CA PRO A 29 13.72 -1.22 6.44
C PRO A 29 14.06 -2.71 6.35
N SER A 30 15.29 -3.08 6.70
CA SER A 30 15.62 -4.49 6.93
C SER A 30 14.96 -4.99 8.22
N GLY A 31 14.56 -6.25 8.26
CA GLY A 31 14.06 -6.92 9.46
C GLY A 31 14.80 -8.21 9.79
N HIS A 32 14.48 -8.79 10.95
CA HIS A 32 14.81 -10.15 11.34
C HIS A 32 13.65 -11.09 11.01
N LEU A 33 13.95 -12.38 10.85
CA LEU A 33 12.94 -13.38 10.54
C LEU A 33 11.81 -13.36 11.58
N GLY A 34 10.58 -13.21 11.11
CA GLY A 34 9.40 -13.16 11.97
C GLY A 34 9.05 -11.77 12.47
N ASP A 35 9.84 -10.74 12.16
CA ASP A 35 9.48 -9.36 12.49
C ASP A 35 8.14 -9.01 11.82
N GLU A 36 7.24 -8.43 12.60
CA GLU A 36 5.93 -7.95 12.15
C GLU A 36 5.87 -6.44 12.28
N HIS A 37 5.39 -5.78 11.23
CA HIS A 37 5.09 -4.36 11.25
C HIS A 37 3.70 -4.12 10.69
N ASP A 38 2.93 -3.30 11.41
CA ASP A 38 1.66 -2.82 10.90
C ASP A 38 1.91 -1.80 9.78
N GLY A 39 0.97 -1.76 8.85
CA GLY A 39 0.93 -0.71 7.85
C GLY A 39 -0.35 -0.72 7.05
N TYR A 40 -0.31 -0.06 5.90
CA TYR A 40 -1.48 0.10 5.05
C TYR A 40 -1.14 -0.17 3.59
N SER A 41 -2.06 -0.81 2.88
CA SER A 41 -2.11 -0.78 1.43
C SER A 41 -3.14 0.24 0.97
N PHE A 42 -2.81 0.98 -0.07
CA PHE A 42 -3.60 2.10 -0.57
C PHE A 42 -4.19 1.73 -1.92
N PHE A 43 -5.49 2.00 -2.08
CA PHE A 43 -6.23 1.71 -3.28
C PHE A 43 -7.04 2.92 -3.71
N VAL A 44 -7.22 3.10 -5.02
CA VAL A 44 -8.18 4.06 -5.58
C VAL A 44 -9.48 3.37 -5.93
N LEU A 45 -10.60 4.01 -5.58
CA LEU A 45 -11.92 3.63 -6.05
C LEU A 45 -12.18 4.30 -7.41
N VAL A 46 -12.34 3.50 -8.46
CA VAL A 46 -12.55 3.98 -9.83
C VAL A 46 -13.95 3.58 -10.30
N PRO A 47 -14.80 4.54 -10.72
CA PRO A 47 -16.06 4.20 -11.36
C PRO A 47 -15.78 3.53 -12.72
N LYS A 48 -16.29 2.31 -12.92
CA LYS A 48 -16.24 1.58 -14.20
C LYS A 48 -17.65 1.24 -14.66
N GLU A 49 -17.90 1.37 -15.95
CA GLU A 49 -19.14 0.93 -16.57
C GLU A 49 -18.90 -0.36 -17.34
N ILE A 50 -19.62 -1.43 -16.98
CA ILE A 50 -19.52 -2.73 -17.66
C ILE A 50 -20.94 -3.18 -18.01
N GLY A 51 -21.23 -3.29 -19.31
CA GLY A 51 -22.55 -3.70 -19.80
C GLY A 51 -23.69 -2.78 -19.34
N GLY A 52 -23.46 -1.46 -19.28
CA GLY A 52 -24.46 -0.47 -18.85
C GLY A 52 -24.68 -0.38 -17.33
N LYS A 53 -23.90 -1.11 -16.52
CA LYS A 53 -23.93 -1.02 -15.05
C LYS A 53 -22.72 -0.24 -14.54
N LYS A 54 -22.96 0.75 -13.68
CA LYS A 54 -21.91 1.42 -12.91
C LYS A 54 -21.46 0.50 -11.78
N LEU A 55 -20.17 0.19 -11.76
CA LEU A 55 -19.47 -0.59 -10.76
C LEU A 55 -18.30 0.24 -10.22
N THR A 56 -17.85 -0.07 -9.01
CA THR A 56 -16.61 0.50 -8.47
C THR A 56 -15.52 -0.53 -8.60
N ALA A 57 -14.49 -0.24 -9.38
CA ALA A 57 -13.25 -1.00 -9.42
C ALA A 57 -12.27 -0.48 -8.36
N ILE A 58 -11.41 -1.36 -7.89
CA ILE A 58 -10.36 -1.04 -6.92
C ILE A 58 -9.03 -1.23 -7.65
N GLU A 59 -8.20 -0.19 -7.69
CA GLU A 59 -6.86 -0.27 -8.28
C GLU A 59 -5.81 -0.02 -7.19
N ASP A 60 -4.84 -0.93 -7.08
CA ASP A 60 -3.75 -0.86 -6.10
C ASP A 60 -2.78 0.28 -6.47
N ILE A 61 -2.42 1.09 -5.48
CA ILE A 61 -1.43 2.16 -5.62
C ILE A 61 -0.08 1.68 -5.09
N THR A 62 -0.03 1.36 -3.80
CA THR A 62 1.19 0.98 -3.07
C THR A 62 0.88 0.53 -1.65
N SER A 63 1.90 0.04 -0.93
CA SER A 63 1.82 -0.28 0.50
C SER A 63 2.98 0.36 1.28
N GLN A 64 2.72 0.82 2.51
CA GLN A 64 3.75 1.43 3.38
C GLN A 64 3.63 0.95 4.83
N MET A 65 4.77 0.74 5.49
CA MET A 65 4.87 0.42 6.93
C MET A 65 4.77 1.70 7.77
N THR A 66 3.57 2.25 7.83
CA THR A 66 3.24 3.43 8.64
C THR A 66 2.17 3.07 9.65
N GLY A 67 2.26 3.61 10.87
CA GLY A 67 1.23 3.43 11.90
C GLY A 67 -0.10 4.11 11.53
N ASP A 68 -0.07 5.09 10.64
CA ASP A 68 -1.21 5.90 10.22
C ASP A 68 -1.54 5.70 8.72
N PRO A 69 -2.81 5.89 8.29
CA PRO A 69 -3.24 5.77 6.90
C PRO A 69 -2.80 6.97 6.05
N VAL A 70 -1.50 7.24 5.99
CA VAL A 70 -0.90 8.37 5.26
C VAL A 70 -0.23 7.87 3.97
N LEU A 71 -0.69 8.37 2.82
CA LEU A 71 -0.09 8.12 1.52
C LEU A 71 0.82 9.28 1.14
N THR A 72 2.13 9.04 1.19
CA THR A 72 3.14 10.05 0.90
C THR A 72 3.44 10.14 -0.60
N ALA A 73 3.09 11.25 -1.22
CA ALA A 73 3.52 11.62 -2.56
C ALA A 73 4.93 12.20 -2.53
N VAL A 74 5.77 11.79 -3.48
CA VAL A 74 7.17 12.23 -3.58
C VAL A 74 7.38 13.34 -4.62
N THR A 75 6.34 13.64 -5.41
CA THR A 75 6.33 14.76 -6.36
C THR A 75 5.02 15.53 -6.28
N GLU A 76 5.06 16.82 -6.59
CA GLU A 76 3.87 17.69 -6.62
C GLU A 76 2.79 17.16 -7.57
N LYS A 77 3.19 16.68 -8.75
CA LYS A 77 2.27 16.09 -9.74
C LYS A 77 1.53 14.87 -9.18
N GLN A 78 2.24 14.01 -8.47
CA GLN A 78 1.66 12.83 -7.83
C GLN A 78 0.71 13.24 -6.70
N HIS A 79 1.11 14.20 -5.87
CA HIS A 79 0.29 14.74 -4.79
C HIS A 79 -1.05 15.29 -5.31
N GLN A 80 -1.01 16.15 -6.34
CA GLN A 80 -2.21 16.70 -6.96
C GLN A 80 -3.10 15.61 -7.57
N CYS A 81 -2.50 14.62 -8.25
CA CYS A 81 -3.23 13.50 -8.84
C CYS A 81 -3.93 12.63 -7.80
N TRP A 82 -3.27 12.33 -6.69
CA TRP A 82 -3.81 11.48 -5.62
C TRP A 82 -4.83 12.20 -4.75
N LYS A 83 -4.61 13.48 -4.45
CA LYS A 83 -5.55 14.29 -3.65
C LYS A 83 -6.92 14.46 -4.33
N ALA A 84 -6.97 14.37 -5.66
CA ALA A 84 -8.20 14.47 -6.44
C ALA A 84 -8.97 13.13 -6.55
N ARG A 85 -8.49 12.05 -5.91
CA ARG A 85 -9.05 10.69 -6.04
C ARG A 85 -9.62 10.21 -4.70
N ASP A 86 -10.60 9.32 -4.79
CA ASP A 86 -11.12 8.59 -3.63
C ASP A 86 -10.15 7.45 -3.27
N ILE A 87 -9.21 7.74 -2.38
CA ILE A 87 -8.20 6.78 -1.92
C ILE A 87 -8.58 6.23 -0.56
N ILE A 88 -8.59 4.90 -0.47
CA ILE A 88 -8.81 4.17 0.76
C ILE A 88 -7.51 3.48 1.21
N ALA A 89 -7.36 3.35 2.52
CA ALA A 89 -6.29 2.63 3.17
C ALA A 89 -6.85 1.36 3.83
N VAL A 90 -6.26 0.22 3.50
CA VAL A 90 -6.60 -1.09 4.09
C VAL A 90 -5.47 -1.50 5.02
N PRO A 91 -5.74 -1.76 6.32
CA PRO A 91 -4.72 -2.24 7.24
C PRO A 91 -4.17 -3.58 6.79
N ILE A 92 -2.84 -3.69 6.80
CA ILE A 92 -2.09 -4.89 6.46
C ILE A 92 -1.01 -5.15 7.50
N LYS A 93 -0.55 -6.40 7.55
CA LYS A 93 0.65 -6.79 8.27
C LYS A 93 1.77 -7.08 7.31
N PHE A 94 2.90 -6.43 7.52
CA PHE A 94 4.16 -6.79 6.88
C PHE A 94 4.89 -7.78 7.77
N VAL A 95 5.29 -8.91 7.20
CA VAL A 95 6.05 -9.95 7.90
C VAL A 95 7.38 -10.15 7.20
N TRP A 96 8.49 -10.04 7.92
CA TRP A 96 9.81 -10.32 7.35
C TRP A 96 10.02 -11.83 7.27
N ALA A 97 9.86 -12.36 6.08
CA ALA A 97 10.06 -13.78 5.80
C ALA A 97 11.46 -14.05 5.25
N HIS A 98 11.95 -15.27 5.49
CA HIS A 98 13.12 -15.78 4.81
C HIS A 98 12.84 -15.80 3.30
N LYS A 99 13.83 -15.41 2.51
CA LYS A 99 13.81 -15.67 1.08
C LYS A 99 13.92 -17.20 0.95
N GLU A 100 12.82 -17.91 0.74
CA GLU A 100 12.93 -19.25 0.15
C GLU A 100 13.47 -19.02 -1.27
N ILE A 101 14.79 -19.06 -1.40
CA ILE A 101 15.39 -19.42 -2.67
C ILE A 101 15.03 -20.89 -2.80
N GLY A 102 13.91 -21.19 -3.47
CA GLY A 102 13.62 -22.55 -3.92
C GLY A 102 14.87 -23.12 -4.61
N PRO A 103 15.09 -24.44 -4.57
CA PRO A 103 16.33 -25.02 -5.06
C PRO A 103 16.62 -24.49 -6.46
N SER A 104 17.81 -23.91 -6.64
CA SER A 104 18.33 -23.62 -7.96
C SER A 104 18.32 -24.93 -8.72
N ALA A 105 17.42 -25.05 -9.70
CA ALA A 105 17.47 -26.14 -10.66
C ALA A 105 18.79 -25.99 -11.43
N PHE A 106 19.79 -26.76 -11.01
CA PHE A 106 20.94 -27.13 -11.82
C PHE A 106 20.61 -28.42 -12.57
#